data_AF-A0A354V6M1-F1
#
_entry.id   AF-A0A354V6M1-F1
#
_cell.length_a   1.000
_cell.length_b   1.000
_cell.length_c   1.000
_cell.angle_alpha   90.00
_cell.angle_beta   90.00
_cell.angle_gamma   90.00
#
_symmetry.space_group_name_H-M   'P 1'
#
loop_
_entity.id
_entity.type
_entity.pdbx_description
1 polymer ?
#
loop_
_entity_poly.entity_id
_entity_poly.type
_entity_poly.pdbx_seq_one_letter_code
_entity_poly.pdbx_strand_id
1 'polypeptide(L)' 'RRTPRFDDPRGQTIYDVAKSLHEAHGLTKALYEEAVEVLTARGLVEIVGLCGYYTMVSMTLNTFEFDLPGGEVSELA' A
#
# COMPACT_ATOMS: atom_id res chain seq x y z
N ARG A 1 6.18 -10.55 8.81
CA ARG A 1 5.02 -11.01 7.98
C ARG A 1 5.56 -11.86 6.83
N ARG A 2 4.85 -12.91 6.39
CA ARG A 2 5.25 -13.72 5.22
C ARG A 2 5.02 -12.90 3.93
N THR A 3 6.04 -12.76 3.10
CA THR A 3 5.91 -12.10 1.78
C THR A 3 5.08 -13.01 0.86
N PRO A 4 3.96 -12.53 0.30
CA PRO A 4 3.23 -13.25 -0.74
C PRO A 4 4.04 -13.32 -2.03
N ARG A 5 3.77 -14.32 -2.86
CA ARG A 5 4.30 -14.43 -4.22
C ARG A 5 3.22 -14.00 -5.19
N PHE A 6 3.56 -13.12 -6.12
CA PHE A 6 2.72 -12.73 -7.23
C PHE A 6 3.23 -13.35 -8.53
N ASP A 7 2.33 -13.72 -9.43
CA ASP A 7 2.68 -14.21 -10.75
C ASP A 7 3.05 -13.05 -11.71
N ASP A 8 2.53 -11.86 -11.45
CA ASP A 8 2.84 -10.62 -12.16
C ASP A 8 3.95 -9.84 -11.44
N PRO A 9 5.09 -9.56 -12.12
CA PRO A 9 6.15 -8.69 -11.58
C PRO A 9 5.63 -7.35 -11.08
N ARG A 10 4.62 -6.75 -11.73
CA ARG A 10 4.05 -5.47 -11.26
C ARG A 10 3.40 -5.62 -9.89
N GLY A 11 2.66 -6.71 -9.67
CA GLY A 11 2.03 -7.00 -8.38
C GLY A 11 3.06 -7.15 -7.26
N GLN A 12 4.16 -7.85 -7.54
CA GLN A 12 5.27 -7.98 -6.60
C GLN A 12 5.89 -6.62 -6.26
N THR A 13 6.23 -5.81 -7.27
CA THR A 13 6.82 -4.49 -7.07
C THR A 13 5.89 -3.54 -6.30
N ILE A 14 4.58 -3.55 -6.58
CA ILE A 14 3.60 -2.76 -5.82
C ILE A 14 3.59 -3.16 -4.34
N TYR A 15 3.59 -4.47 -4.05
CA TYR A 15 3.63 -4.96 -2.68
C TYR A 15 4.90 -4.52 -1.95
N ASP A 16 6.06 -4.67 -2.59
CA ASP A 16 7.35 -4.34 -1.98
C ASP A 16 7.49 -2.83 -1.74
N VAL A 17 7.03 -2.00 -2.68
CA VAL A 17 6.93 -0.53 -2.49
C VAL A 17 6.02 -0.20 -1.31
N ALA A 18 4.80 -0.73 -1.29
CA ALA A 18 3.83 -0.44 -0.23
C ALA A 18 4.38 -0.86 1.15
N LYS A 19 4.96 -2.06 1.24
CA LYS A 19 5.59 -2.56 2.47
C LYS A 19 6.74 -1.65 2.93
N SER A 20 7.63 -1.27 2.02
CA SER A 20 8.77 -0.40 2.33
C SER A 20 8.33 0.97 2.84
N LEU A 21 7.28 1.56 2.25
CA LEU A 21 6.72 2.84 2.72
C LEU A 21 6.16 2.77 4.15
N HIS A 22 5.49 1.67 4.52
CA HIS A 22 4.87 1.55 5.84
C HIS A 22 5.85 1.08 6.93
N GLU A 23 6.81 0.22 6.59
CA GLU A 23 7.74 -0.38 7.57
C GLU A 23 9.07 0.38 7.66
N ALA A 24 9.59 0.88 6.54
CA ALA A 24 10.88 1.57 6.46
C ALA A 24 10.77 3.07 6.18
N HIS A 25 9.54 3.60 6.00
CA HIS A 25 9.26 5.02 5.77
C HIS A 25 9.95 5.60 4.53
N GLY A 26 10.22 4.77 3.54
CA GLY A 26 10.92 5.17 2.32
C GLY A 26 11.27 3.98 1.44
N LEU A 27 11.95 4.26 0.33
CA LEU A 27 12.41 3.26 -0.63
C LEU A 27 13.94 3.24 -0.63
N THR A 28 14.53 2.05 -0.76
CA THR A 28 15.94 1.96 -1.14
C THR A 28 16.12 2.42 -2.58
N LYS A 29 17.33 2.86 -2.95
CA LYS A 29 17.61 3.27 -4.33
C LYS A 29 17.31 2.16 -5.34
N ALA A 30 17.72 0.92 -5.03
CA ALA A 30 17.49 -0.23 -5.90
C ALA A 30 15.98 -0.48 -6.13
N LEU A 31 15.17 -0.43 -5.07
CA LEU A 31 13.72 -0.62 -5.19
C LEU A 31 13.04 0.54 -5.91
N TYR A 32 13.52 1.78 -5.74
CA TYR A 32 13.04 2.92 -6.52
C TYR A 32 13.32 2.73 -8.02
N GLU A 33 14.53 2.35 -8.39
CA GLU A 33 14.92 2.12 -9.78
C GLU A 33 14.10 1.00 -10.43
N GLU A 34 13.96 -0.14 -9.74
CA GLU A 34 13.09 -1.24 -10.17
C GLU A 34 11.63 -0.79 -10.31
N ALA A 35 11.10 -0.06 -9.33
CA ALA A 35 9.73 0.42 -9.37
C ALA A 35 9.46 1.38 -10.53
N VAL A 36 10.42 2.26 -10.85
CA VAL A 36 10.30 3.14 -12.01
C VAL A 36 10.39 2.35 -13.32
N GLU A 37 11.20 1.30 -13.40
CA GLU A 37 11.29 0.43 -14.58
C GLU A 37 9.98 -0.34 -14.82
N VAL A 38 9.44 -0.95 -13.76
CA VAL A 38 8.26 -1.83 -13.84
C VAL A 38 6.94 -1.05 -13.91
N LEU A 39 6.82 0.04 -13.14
CA LEU A 39 5.57 0.78 -12.96
C LEU A 39 5.55 2.15 -13.66
N THR A 40 6.69 2.63 -14.16
CA THR A 40 6.94 4.05 -14.51
C THR A 40 6.95 4.98 -13.29
N ALA A 41 7.57 6.15 -13.45
CA ALA A 41 7.55 7.19 -12.41
C ALA A 41 6.11 7.62 -12.05
N ARG A 42 5.21 7.69 -13.05
CA ARG A 42 3.80 8.03 -12.82
C ARG A 42 3.10 6.95 -12.00
N GLY A 43 3.27 5.68 -12.36
CA GLY A 43 2.67 4.57 -11.62
C GLY A 43 3.18 4.53 -10.17
N LEU A 44 4.48 4.77 -9.95
CA LEU A 44 5.03 4.85 -8.59
C LEU A 44 4.39 5.98 -7.77
N VAL A 45 4.16 7.16 -8.36
CA VAL A 45 3.45 8.26 -7.71
C VAL A 45 2.02 7.86 -7.31
N GLU A 46 1.30 7.15 -8.19
CA GLU A 46 -0.05 6.66 -7.91
C GLU A 46 -0.05 5.68 -6.71
N ILE A 47 0.91 4.75 -6.64
CA ILE A 47 1.03 3.81 -5.51
C ILE A 47 1.36 4.52 -4.19
N VAL A 48 2.32 5.46 -4.20
CA VAL A 48 2.66 6.26 -3.01
C VAL A 48 1.44 7.04 -2.52
N GLY A 49 0.72 7.66 -3.45
CA GLY A 49 -0.50 8.42 -3.16
C GLY A 49 -1.59 7.56 -2.53
N LEU A 50 -1.87 6.37 -3.08
CA LEU A 50 -2.85 5.44 -2.54
C LEU A 50 -2.47 4.98 -1.12
N CYS A 51 -1.21 4.61 -0.90
CA CYS A 51 -0.72 4.21 0.42
C CYS A 51 -0.94 5.33 1.46
N GLY A 52 -0.52 6.56 1.13
CA GLY A 52 -0.68 7.70 2.03
C GLY A 52 -2.14 8.06 2.29
N TYR A 53 -2.96 8.09 1.24
CA TYR A 53 -4.38 8.41 1.34
C TYR A 53 -5.12 7.43 2.27
N TYR A 54 -4.98 6.12 2.04
CA TYR A 54 -5.66 5.13 2.87
C TYR A 54 -5.04 5.00 4.27
N THR A 55 -3.77 5.31 4.45
CA THR A 55 -3.18 5.44 5.79
C THR A 55 -3.84 6.59 6.55
N MET A 56 -4.02 7.75 5.93
CA MET A 56 -4.72 8.90 6.53
C MET A 56 -6.18 8.55 6.88
N VAL A 57 -6.92 7.95 5.95
CA VAL A 57 -8.31 7.50 6.20
C VAL A 57 -8.36 6.49 7.36
N SER A 58 -7.48 5.49 7.36
CA SER A 58 -7.40 4.47 8.43
C SER A 58 -7.09 5.09 9.78
N MET A 59 -6.14 6.02 9.86
CA MET A 59 -5.84 6.74 11.09
C MET A 59 -7.05 7.52 11.61
N THR A 60 -7.81 8.18 10.73
CA THR A 60 -9.04 8.87 11.11
C THR A 60 -10.09 7.90 11.65
N LEU A 61 -10.42 6.84 10.90
CA LEU A 61 -11.45 5.87 11.30
C LEU A 61 -11.11 5.18 12.62
N ASN A 62 -9.85 4.76 12.79
CA ASN A 62 -9.40 4.07 14.00
C ASN A 62 -9.36 4.99 15.23
N THR A 63 -8.95 6.26 15.07
CA THR A 63 -8.85 7.22 16.18
C THR A 63 -10.21 7.61 16.73
N PHE A 64 -11.21 7.72 15.85
CA PHE A 64 -12.57 8.12 16.21
C PHE A 64 -13.54 6.95 16.33
N GLU A 65 -13.04 5.71 16.30
CA GLU A 65 -13.81 4.48 16.51
C GLU A 65 -15.09 4.43 15.66
N PHE A 66 -14.98 4.73 14.36
CA PHE A 66 -16.11 4.70 13.44
C PHE A 66 -16.63 3.27 13.26
N ASP A 67 -17.93 3.08 13.50
CA ASP A 67 -18.63 1.83 13.19
C ASP A 67 -18.81 1.64 11.68
N LEU A 68 -19.04 0.39 11.28
CA LEU A 68 -19.49 0.08 9.92
C LEU A 68 -20.83 0.79 9.63
N PRO A 69 -21.07 1.20 8.38
CA PRO A 69 -22.37 1.72 7.97
C PRO A 69 -23.50 0.75 8.33
N GLY A 70 -24.66 1.28 8.71
CA GLY A 70 -25.77 0.48 9.20
C GLY A 70 -26.19 -0.63 8.21
N GLY A 71 -26.11 -1.89 8.68
CA GLY A 71 -26.46 -3.08 7.90
C GLY A 71 -25.28 -3.81 7.27
N GLU A 72 -24.08 -3.24 7.31
CA GLU A 72 -22.87 -3.90 6.80
C GLU A 72 -22.28 -4.89 7.84
N VAL A 73 -21.76 -6.01 7.34
CA VAL A 73 -21.05 -7.01 8.14
C VAL A 73 -19.60 -7.06 7.65
N SER A 74 -18.64 -7.06 8.58
CA SER A 74 -17.22 -7.16 8.21
C SER A 74 -16.94 -8.45 7.45
N GLU A 75 -16.34 -8.34 6.26
CA GLU A 75 -15.85 -9.50 5.49
C GLU A 75 -14.61 -10.16 6.11
N LEU A 76 -14.02 -9.51 7.12
CA LEU A 76 -12.81 -9.98 7.81
C LEU A 76 -13.12 -10.65 9.16
N ALA A 77 -14.40 -10.71 9.56
CA ALA A 77 -14.86 -11.31 10.82
C ALA A 77 -15.07 -12.83 10.71
#